data_AF-I3TEM5-F1
#
_entry.id   AF-I3TEM5-F1
#
_cell.length_a   1.000
_cell.length_b   1.000
_cell.length_c   1.000
_cell.angle_alpha   90.00
_cell.angle_beta   90.00
_cell.angle_gamma   90.00
#
_symmetry.space_group_name_H-M   'P 1'
#
loop_
_entity.id
_entity.type
_entity.pdbx_description
1 polymer ?
#
loop_
_entity_poly.entity_id
_entity_poly.type
_entity_poly.pdbx_seq_one_letter_code
_entity_poly.pdbx_strand_id
1 'polypeptide(L)'
;MSLLSEFLKAASRVLDEAYAGTDKSFPHPGAFFLMSLALSFTSAVLNSPVLWIASGLYSITWGIVLRPRLKPLLSITSITLLLALVPGVPILFTGFDALKYPVSLESRTQVFAFFVARVALSPMPLIVSLTGFGWASISASLRGSRVLSRYVSKVDFFLLNTKYLTVVFADYLAARESRVVLRARSTLWRALAMTIADIIGKFTVVSRDLVKAYESRCVENC
;
A
#
# COMPACT_ATOMS: atom_id res chain seq x y z
N MET A 1 -9.95 22.59 7.82
CA MET A 1 -9.03 21.44 7.86
C MET A 1 -8.50 21.24 6.45
N SER A 2 -7.19 21.02 6.24
CA SER A 2 -6.73 20.76 4.88
C SER A 2 -7.04 19.33 4.43
N LEU A 3 -7.27 19.22 3.11
CA LEU A 3 -7.35 17.97 2.37
C LEU A 3 -6.15 17.06 2.62
N LEU A 4 -4.95 17.62 2.84
CA LEU A 4 -3.74 16.83 3.09
C LEU A 4 -3.79 16.18 4.47
N SER A 5 -4.22 16.91 5.51
CA SER A 5 -4.37 16.35 6.86
C SER A 5 -5.41 15.23 6.92
N GLU A 6 -6.52 15.38 6.19
CA GLU A 6 -7.58 14.38 6.10
C GLU A 6 -7.13 13.16 5.30
N PHE A 7 -6.43 13.38 4.18
CA PHE A 7 -5.83 12.30 3.39
C PHE A 7 -4.86 11.46 4.23
N LEU A 8 -3.98 12.11 5.01
CA LEU A 8 -3.02 11.40 5.85
C LEU A 8 -3.70 10.61 6.98
N LYS A 9 -4.74 11.16 7.60
CA LYS A 9 -5.55 10.44 8.60
C LYS A 9 -6.33 9.28 7.99
N ALA A 10 -6.81 9.43 6.76
CA ALA A 10 -7.46 8.33 6.03
C ALA A 10 -6.43 7.24 5.68
N ALA A 11 -5.26 7.61 5.18
CA ALA A 11 -4.17 6.69 4.88
C ALA A 11 -3.70 5.93 6.13
N SER A 12 -3.54 6.61 7.26
CA SER A 12 -3.15 5.96 8.53
C SER A 12 -4.20 4.96 9.00
N ARG A 13 -5.50 5.27 8.85
CA ARG A 13 -6.58 4.33 9.17
C ARG A 13 -6.56 3.09 8.27
N VAL A 14 -6.32 3.26 6.97
CA VAL A 14 -6.18 2.12 6.04
C VAL A 14 -4.98 1.25 6.42
N LEU A 15 -3.85 1.87 6.77
CA LEU A 15 -2.67 1.17 7.29
C LEU A 15 -2.98 0.40 8.59
N ASP A 16 -3.74 0.99 9.51
CA ASP A 16 -4.15 0.35 10.75
C ASP A 16 -5.06 -0.85 10.52
N GLU A 17 -6.06 -0.69 9.66
CA GLU A 17 -6.99 -1.76 9.30
C GLU A 17 -6.32 -2.87 8.48
N ALA A 18 -5.30 -2.54 7.69
CA ALA A 18 -4.48 -3.51 6.96
C ALA A 18 -3.46 -4.23 7.86
N TYR A 19 -2.97 -3.57 8.90
CA TYR A 19 -2.06 -4.19 9.86
C TYR A 19 -2.79 -5.13 10.82
N ALA A 20 -3.96 -4.71 11.31
CA ALA A 20 -4.74 -5.45 12.28
C ALA A 20 -5.14 -6.83 11.72
N GLY A 21 -4.64 -7.89 12.37
CA GLY A 21 -4.98 -9.27 12.06
C GLY A 21 -6.49 -9.52 12.13
N THR A 22 -6.94 -10.55 11.43
CA THR A 22 -8.26 -11.15 11.66
C THR A 22 -8.10 -12.38 12.55
N ASP A 23 -9.05 -12.61 13.45
CA ASP A 23 -9.09 -13.78 14.36
C ASP A 23 -9.37 -15.10 13.61
N LYS A 24 -9.28 -15.10 12.28
CA LYS A 24 -9.59 -16.27 11.46
C LYS A 24 -8.43 -17.25 11.51
N SER A 25 -8.69 -18.41 12.09
CA SER A 25 -7.78 -19.55 12.09
C SER A 25 -7.73 -20.20 10.71
N PHE A 26 -6.91 -19.65 9.82
CA PHE A 26 -6.61 -20.27 8.53
C PHE A 26 -5.26 -21.00 8.61
N PRO A 27 -5.13 -22.22 8.08
CA PRO A 27 -3.87 -22.93 8.07
C PRO A 27 -2.86 -22.19 7.17
N HIS A 28 -1.77 -21.70 7.77
CA HIS A 28 -0.62 -21.07 7.09
C HIS A 28 -0.93 -19.81 6.24
N PRO A 29 -1.36 -18.68 6.84
CA PRO A 29 -1.64 -17.44 6.12
C PRO A 29 -0.42 -16.88 5.38
N GLY A 30 0.80 -17.17 5.85
CA GLY A 30 2.04 -16.78 5.19
C GLY A 30 2.24 -17.47 3.83
N ALA A 31 1.92 -18.76 3.73
CA ALA A 31 2.04 -19.50 2.46
C ALA A 31 1.03 -18.97 1.42
N PHE A 32 -0.20 -18.69 1.86
CA PHE A 32 -1.21 -18.07 1.03
C PHE A 32 -0.78 -16.69 0.51
N PHE A 33 -0.21 -15.86 1.38
CA PHE A 33 0.30 -14.54 1.01
C PHE A 33 1.42 -14.65 -0.04
N LEU A 34 2.35 -15.59 0.12
CA LEU A 34 3.43 -15.80 -0.86
C LEU A 34 2.89 -16.26 -2.23
N MET A 35 1.90 -17.14 -2.25
CA MET A 35 1.22 -17.54 -3.49
C MET A 35 0.49 -16.37 -4.15
N SER A 36 -0.21 -15.55 -3.35
CA SER A 36 -0.89 -14.34 -3.83
C SER A 36 0.08 -13.30 -4.37
N LEU A 37 1.24 -13.14 -3.72
CA LEU A 37 2.33 -12.26 -4.16
C LEU A 37 2.93 -12.76 -5.48
N ALA A 38 3.24 -14.05 -5.58
CA ALA A 38 3.78 -14.66 -6.79
C ALA A 38 2.81 -14.53 -7.97
N LEU A 39 1.52 -14.81 -7.76
CA LEU A 39 0.47 -14.64 -8.78
C LEU A 39 0.35 -13.18 -9.21
N SER A 40 0.35 -12.23 -8.26
CA SER A 40 0.26 -10.80 -8.57
C SER A 40 1.45 -10.33 -9.40
N PHE A 41 2.66 -10.77 -9.04
CA PHE A 41 3.89 -10.40 -9.73
C PHE A 41 3.97 -10.99 -11.14
N THR A 42 3.71 -12.30 -11.28
CA THR A 42 3.70 -12.98 -12.59
C THR A 42 2.64 -12.41 -13.52
N SER A 43 1.44 -12.14 -13.01
CA SER A 43 0.35 -11.46 -13.71
C SER A 43 0.75 -10.06 -14.18
N ALA A 44 1.44 -9.30 -13.32
CA ALA A 44 1.93 -7.98 -13.68
C ALA A 44 3.05 -8.03 -14.74
N VAL A 45 3.96 -9.00 -14.72
CA VAL A 45 5.13 -9.05 -15.62
C VAL A 45 4.80 -9.62 -16.99
N LEU A 46 4.07 -10.74 -17.06
CA LEU A 46 3.94 -11.55 -18.29
C LEU A 46 2.98 -10.97 -19.35
N ASN A 47 2.45 -9.76 -19.13
CA ASN A 47 1.54 -9.03 -20.02
C ASN A 47 0.48 -9.91 -20.73
N SER A 48 -0.10 -10.89 -20.03
CA SER A 48 -1.05 -11.85 -20.60
C SER A 48 -2.44 -11.65 -20.01
N PRO A 49 -3.46 -11.34 -20.85
CA PRO A 49 -4.84 -11.16 -20.38
C PRO A 49 -5.38 -12.36 -19.60
N VAL A 50 -4.97 -13.57 -19.98
CA VAL A 50 -5.37 -14.83 -19.32
C VAL A 50 -4.92 -14.83 -17.86
N LEU A 51 -3.69 -14.37 -17.57
CA LEU A 51 -3.17 -14.31 -16.20
C LEU A 51 -3.87 -13.26 -15.35
N TRP A 52 -4.26 -12.12 -15.94
CA TRP A 52 -5.00 -11.07 -15.23
C TRP A 52 -6.40 -11.55 -14.86
N ILE A 53 -7.09 -12.20 -15.80
CA ILE A 53 -8.42 -12.78 -15.56
C ILE A 53 -8.32 -13.90 -14.52
N ALA A 54 -7.32 -14.78 -14.60
CA ALA A 54 -7.08 -15.81 -13.60
C ALA A 54 -6.80 -15.22 -12.20
N SER A 55 -6.04 -14.11 -12.13
CA SER A 55 -5.79 -13.37 -10.89
C SER A 55 -7.08 -12.79 -10.32
N GLY A 56 -7.93 -12.21 -11.18
CA GLY A 56 -9.26 -11.73 -10.81
C GLY A 56 -10.16 -12.84 -10.26
N LEU A 57 -10.26 -13.96 -10.97
CA LEU A 57 -11.05 -15.13 -10.55
C LEU A 57 -10.54 -15.71 -9.22
N TYR A 58 -9.22 -15.87 -9.07
CA TYR A 58 -8.59 -16.26 -7.81
C TYR A 58 -8.98 -15.30 -6.67
N SER A 59 -8.98 -14.00 -6.94
CA SER A 59 -9.33 -12.99 -5.93
C SER A 59 -10.81 -13.03 -5.55
N ILE A 60 -11.70 -13.33 -6.48
CA ILE A 60 -13.14 -13.47 -6.22
C ILE A 60 -13.39 -14.71 -5.37
N THR A 61 -12.83 -15.87 -5.73
CA THR A 61 -13.02 -17.11 -5.00
C THR A 61 -12.52 -16.99 -3.57
N TRP A 62 -11.31 -16.46 -3.39
CA TRP A 62 -10.75 -16.22 -2.06
C TRP A 62 -11.40 -15.05 -1.33
N GLY A 63 -11.93 -14.05 -2.03
CA GLY A 63 -12.72 -12.98 -1.43
C GLY A 63 -13.96 -13.50 -0.72
N ILE A 64 -14.65 -14.50 -1.29
CA ILE A 64 -15.83 -15.13 -0.68
C ILE A 64 -15.43 -15.91 0.59
N VAL A 65 -14.32 -16.64 0.55
CA VAL A 65 -13.84 -17.47 1.67
C VAL A 65 -13.28 -16.59 2.80
N LEU A 66 -12.39 -15.67 2.46
CA LEU A 66 -11.67 -14.83 3.42
C LEU A 66 -12.51 -13.69 3.95
N ARG A 67 -13.62 -13.32 3.28
CA ARG A 67 -14.50 -12.19 3.62
C ARG A 67 -13.68 -10.98 4.09
N PRO A 68 -12.87 -10.37 3.21
CA PRO A 68 -11.99 -9.26 3.56
C PRO A 68 -12.80 -8.07 4.08
N ARG A 69 -12.16 -7.22 4.89
CA ARG A 69 -12.77 -5.98 5.34
C ARG A 69 -13.05 -5.08 4.13
N LEU A 70 -14.32 -4.74 3.91
CA LEU A 70 -14.76 -4.00 2.72
C LEU A 70 -14.16 -2.60 2.62
N LYS A 71 -14.03 -1.87 3.74
CA LYS A 71 -13.48 -0.50 3.76
C LYS A 71 -12.03 -0.43 3.24
N PRO A 72 -11.06 -1.19 3.78
CA PRO A 72 -9.69 -1.13 3.29
C PRO A 72 -9.56 -1.76 1.89
N LEU A 73 -10.37 -2.79 1.57
CA LEU A 73 -10.44 -3.34 0.22
C LEU A 73 -10.80 -2.26 -0.80
N LEU A 74 -11.92 -1.57 -0.62
CA LEU A 74 -12.37 -0.50 -1.52
C LEU A 74 -11.40 0.68 -1.57
N SER A 75 -10.77 1.02 -0.45
CA SER A 75 -9.80 2.11 -0.38
C SER A 75 -8.54 1.79 -1.19
N ILE A 76 -7.97 0.59 -1.02
CA ILE A 76 -6.77 0.19 -1.75
C ILE A 76 -7.08 0.02 -3.24
N THR A 77 -8.22 -0.59 -3.60
CA THR A 77 -8.60 -0.79 -5.00
C THR A 77 -8.90 0.52 -5.72
N SER A 78 -9.56 1.47 -5.05
CA SER A 78 -9.79 2.81 -5.62
C SER A 78 -8.49 3.57 -5.85
N ILE A 79 -7.52 3.48 -4.94
CA ILE A 79 -6.18 4.05 -5.14
C ILE A 79 -5.49 3.40 -6.34
N THR A 80 -5.53 2.08 -6.47
CA THR A 80 -4.92 1.39 -7.63
C THR A 80 -5.58 1.79 -8.95
N LEU A 81 -6.90 1.99 -8.97
CA LEU A 81 -7.62 2.41 -10.16
C LEU A 81 -7.32 3.86 -10.53
N LEU A 82 -7.22 4.76 -9.54
CA LEU A 82 -6.75 6.13 -9.74
C LEU A 82 -5.35 6.16 -10.34
N LEU A 83 -4.43 5.34 -9.80
CA LEU A 83 -3.08 5.20 -10.32
C LEU A 83 -3.04 4.61 -11.73
N ALA A 84 -4.00 3.76 -12.10
CA ALA A 84 -4.15 3.24 -13.46
C ALA A 84 -4.63 4.32 -14.45
N LEU A 85 -5.52 5.22 -14.01
CA LEU A 85 -6.06 6.26 -14.88
C LEU A 85 -5.01 7.31 -15.25
N VAL A 86 -4.06 7.61 -14.37
CA VAL A 86 -3.00 8.61 -14.62
C VAL A 86 -2.21 8.34 -15.91
N PRO A 87 -1.64 7.14 -16.13
CA PRO A 87 -1.03 6.77 -17.40
C PRO A 87 -2.05 6.27 -18.44
N GLY A 88 -3.20 5.74 -18.04
CA GLY A 88 -4.22 5.23 -18.96
C GLY A 88 -4.87 6.31 -19.82
N VAL A 89 -5.16 7.47 -19.24
CA VAL A 89 -5.79 8.59 -19.96
C VAL A 89 -4.91 9.10 -21.12
N PRO A 90 -3.61 9.36 -20.93
CA PRO A 90 -2.70 9.64 -22.05
C PRO A 90 -2.74 8.59 -23.15
N ILE A 91 -2.77 7.29 -22.84
CA ILE A 91 -2.84 6.21 -23.84
C ILE A 91 -4.08 6.34 -24.72
N LEU A 92 -5.23 6.70 -24.12
CA LEU A 92 -6.49 6.91 -24.84
C LEU A 92 -6.40 8.07 -25.83
N PHE A 93 -5.73 9.17 -25.45
CA PHE A 93 -5.65 10.39 -26.26
C PHE A 93 -4.52 10.39 -27.28
N THR A 94 -3.34 9.86 -26.94
CA THR A 94 -2.14 9.95 -27.78
C THR A 94 -2.02 8.80 -28.77
N GLY A 95 -2.67 7.66 -28.53
CA GLY A 95 -2.70 6.53 -29.46
C GLY A 95 -1.33 5.91 -29.76
N PHE A 96 -0.33 6.14 -28.92
CA PHE A 96 1.00 5.56 -29.08
C PHE A 96 1.00 4.09 -28.65
N ASP A 97 0.80 3.21 -29.62
CA ASP A 97 1.55 1.95 -29.64
C ASP A 97 2.99 2.30 -30.04
N ALA A 98 3.98 1.83 -29.29
CA ALA A 98 5.36 2.28 -29.38
C ALA A 98 6.04 2.09 -30.76
N LEU A 99 5.37 1.53 -31.78
CA LEU A 99 6.05 1.05 -32.97
C LEU A 99 5.41 1.21 -34.36
N LYS A 100 4.16 1.67 -34.61
CA LYS A 100 3.70 1.98 -36.00
C LYS A 100 2.23 2.43 -36.12
N TYR A 101 2.02 3.53 -36.87
CA TYR A 101 0.78 4.03 -37.51
C TYR A 101 -0.37 4.53 -36.62
N PRO A 102 -1.20 5.48 -37.11
CA PRO A 102 -2.38 5.95 -36.38
C PRO A 102 -3.36 4.80 -36.14
N VAL A 103 -3.44 4.40 -34.88
CA VAL A 103 -4.32 3.35 -34.36
C VAL A 103 -5.78 3.84 -34.45
N SER A 104 -6.69 3.00 -34.96
CA SER A 104 -8.13 3.30 -35.07
C SER A 104 -8.75 3.56 -33.68
N LEU A 105 -9.86 4.30 -33.61
CA LEU A 105 -10.47 4.64 -32.32
C LEU A 105 -10.84 3.39 -31.51
N GLU A 106 -11.28 2.32 -32.18
CA GLU A 106 -11.64 1.03 -31.58
C GLU A 106 -10.45 0.28 -30.98
N SER A 107 -9.25 0.44 -31.55
CA SER A 107 -8.05 -0.21 -31.01
C SER A 107 -7.47 0.57 -29.83
N ARG A 108 -7.64 1.91 -29.77
CA ARG A 108 -7.23 2.72 -28.61
C ARG A 108 -8.03 2.41 -27.35
N THR A 109 -9.35 2.28 -27.48
CA THR A 109 -10.21 1.93 -26.35
C THR A 109 -9.91 0.54 -25.82
N GLN A 110 -9.56 -0.41 -26.70
CA GLN A 110 -9.11 -1.74 -26.30
C GLN A 110 -7.78 -1.70 -25.54
N VAL A 111 -6.75 -1.01 -26.05
CA VAL A 111 -5.46 -0.88 -25.35
C VAL A 111 -5.63 -0.22 -23.98
N PHE A 112 -6.44 0.85 -23.91
CA PHE A 112 -6.79 1.48 -22.64
C PHE A 112 -7.49 0.52 -21.68
N ALA A 113 -8.51 -0.21 -22.15
CA ALA A 113 -9.25 -1.16 -21.33
C ALA A 113 -8.35 -2.29 -20.82
N PHE A 114 -7.49 -2.85 -21.67
CA PHE A 114 -6.51 -3.87 -21.27
C PHE A 114 -5.51 -3.34 -20.25
N PHE A 115 -5.04 -2.10 -20.43
CA PHE A 115 -4.14 -1.47 -19.48
C PHE A 115 -4.81 -1.29 -18.10
N VAL A 116 -6.00 -0.70 -18.06
CA VAL A 116 -6.75 -0.50 -16.81
C VAL A 116 -7.08 -1.85 -16.16
N ALA A 117 -7.50 -2.84 -16.95
CA ALA A 117 -7.80 -4.18 -16.44
C ALA A 117 -6.55 -4.85 -15.85
N ARG A 118 -5.38 -4.74 -16.50
CA ARG A 118 -4.11 -5.24 -15.97
C ARG A 118 -3.81 -4.63 -14.61
N VAL A 119 -3.81 -3.30 -14.50
CA VAL A 119 -3.46 -2.60 -13.26
C VAL A 119 -4.49 -2.85 -12.16
N ALA A 120 -5.77 -3.00 -12.51
CA ALA A 120 -6.83 -3.28 -11.54
C ALA A 120 -6.81 -4.73 -11.06
N LEU A 121 -6.62 -5.72 -11.94
CA LEU A 121 -6.77 -7.14 -11.62
C LEU A 121 -5.47 -7.79 -11.14
N SER A 122 -4.30 -7.35 -11.61
CA SER A 122 -3.03 -7.99 -11.23
C SER A 122 -2.71 -7.89 -9.73
N PRO A 123 -2.95 -6.78 -9.01
CA PRO A 123 -2.65 -6.71 -7.58
C PRO A 123 -3.75 -7.33 -6.70
N MET A 124 -4.92 -7.69 -7.25
CA MET A 124 -6.07 -8.14 -6.46
C MET A 124 -5.78 -9.34 -5.55
N PRO A 125 -5.03 -10.39 -5.97
CA PRO A 125 -4.73 -11.50 -5.08
C PRO A 125 -4.01 -11.03 -3.82
N LEU A 126 -3.05 -10.11 -3.99
CA LEU A 126 -2.31 -9.52 -2.88
C LEU A 126 -3.21 -8.65 -2.00
N ILE A 127 -4.07 -7.81 -2.58
CA ILE A 127 -4.99 -6.94 -1.82
C ILE A 127 -5.96 -7.79 -0.99
N VAL A 128 -6.55 -8.84 -1.58
CA VAL A 128 -7.47 -9.75 -0.87
C VAL A 128 -6.76 -10.50 0.24
N SER A 129 -5.53 -10.96 0.03
CA SER A 129 -4.74 -11.63 1.08
C SER A 129 -4.46 -10.71 2.26
N LEU A 130 -4.05 -9.46 2.02
CA LEU A 130 -3.73 -8.48 3.05
C LEU A 130 -4.98 -8.04 3.82
N THR A 131 -6.08 -7.73 3.11
CA THR A 131 -7.33 -7.26 3.73
C THR A 131 -8.16 -8.39 4.36
N GLY A 132 -7.89 -9.64 3.96
CA GLY A 132 -8.49 -10.84 4.52
C GLY A 132 -7.84 -11.30 5.82
N PHE A 133 -6.50 -11.37 5.87
CA PHE A 133 -5.76 -11.86 7.03
C PHE A 133 -5.23 -10.77 7.95
N GLY A 134 -4.90 -9.60 7.41
CA GLY A 134 -4.11 -8.59 8.09
C GLY A 134 -2.63 -8.93 8.13
N TRP A 135 -1.77 -7.91 8.07
CA TRP A 135 -0.32 -8.11 8.04
C TRP A 135 0.21 -8.81 9.29
N ALA A 136 -0.34 -8.53 10.48
CA ALA A 136 0.11 -9.17 11.72
C ALA A 136 0.00 -10.71 11.70
N SER A 137 -1.09 -11.25 11.13
CA SER A 137 -1.28 -12.70 11.01
C SER A 137 -0.36 -13.30 9.94
N ILE A 138 -0.14 -12.58 8.84
CA ILE A 138 0.79 -12.98 7.78
C ILE A 138 2.23 -13.02 8.31
N SER A 139 2.67 -11.96 9.00
CA SER A 139 4.04 -11.85 9.51
C SER A 139 4.33 -12.90 10.57
N ALA A 140 3.37 -13.18 11.48
CA ALA A 140 3.48 -14.26 12.45
C ALA A 140 3.71 -15.63 11.78
N SER A 141 2.99 -15.93 10.70
CA SER A 141 3.18 -17.18 9.95
C SER A 141 4.49 -17.24 9.18
N LEU A 142 4.98 -16.12 8.64
CA LEU A 142 6.24 -16.07 7.88
C LEU A 142 7.49 -16.13 8.76
N ARG A 143 7.39 -15.70 10.03
CA ARG A 143 8.48 -15.80 11.02
C ARG A 143 8.91 -17.23 11.32
N GLY A 144 8.07 -18.23 11.01
CA GLY A 144 8.42 -19.65 11.15
C GLY A 144 9.62 -20.08 10.27
N SER A 145 9.96 -19.33 9.22
CA SER A 145 11.12 -19.60 8.37
C SER A 145 12.32 -18.72 8.75
N ARG A 146 13.49 -19.33 8.97
CA ARG A 146 14.74 -18.63 9.34
C ARG A 146 15.21 -17.60 8.31
N VAL A 147 14.90 -17.82 7.02
CA VAL A 147 15.31 -16.92 5.94
C VAL A 147 14.38 -15.70 5.90
N LEU A 148 13.07 -15.94 5.99
CA LEU A 148 12.06 -14.89 5.93
C LEU A 148 11.98 -14.06 7.22
N SER A 149 12.31 -14.64 8.38
CA SER A 149 12.18 -13.97 9.68
C SER A 149 12.90 -12.63 9.75
N ARG A 150 14.12 -12.52 9.19
CA ARG A 150 14.88 -11.25 9.17
C ARG A 150 14.19 -10.18 8.32
N TYR A 151 13.68 -10.56 7.15
CA TYR A 151 12.97 -9.63 6.27
C TYR A 151 11.64 -9.21 6.85
N VAL A 152 10.88 -10.16 7.40
CA VAL A 152 9.60 -9.90 8.05
C VAL A 152 9.77 -8.96 9.23
N SER A 153 10.80 -9.15 10.07
CA SER A 153 11.10 -8.25 11.18
C SER A 153 11.38 -6.81 10.72
N LYS A 154 12.16 -6.64 9.64
CA LYS A 154 12.41 -5.32 9.03
C LYS A 154 11.14 -4.68 8.49
N VAL A 155 10.27 -5.45 7.84
CA VAL A 155 8.99 -4.96 7.30
C VAL A 155 8.03 -4.61 8.44
N ASP A 156 7.95 -5.43 9.48
CA ASP A 156 7.16 -5.14 10.69
C ASP A 156 7.62 -3.82 11.34
N PHE A 157 8.94 -3.66 11.52
CA PHE A 157 9.51 -2.41 12.03
C PHE A 157 9.16 -1.22 11.12
N PHE A 158 9.33 -1.37 9.81
CA PHE A 158 9.00 -0.32 8.84
C PHE A 158 7.52 0.08 8.89
N LEU A 159 6.59 -0.88 8.92
CA LEU A 159 5.15 -0.62 8.95
C LEU A 159 4.70 0.05 10.25
N LEU A 160 5.21 -0.42 11.40
CA LEU A 160 4.93 0.18 12.71
C LEU A 160 5.43 1.63 12.79
N ASN A 161 6.64 1.88 12.29
CA ASN A 161 7.20 3.24 12.25
C ASN A 161 6.45 4.14 11.27
N THR A 162 6.08 3.63 10.08
CA THR A 162 5.33 4.41 9.08
C THR A 162 3.97 4.81 9.62
N LYS A 163 3.27 3.91 10.31
CA LYS A 163 2.01 4.22 11.00
C LYS A 163 2.18 5.37 11.99
N TYR A 164 3.15 5.26 12.91
CA TYR A 164 3.43 6.28 13.91
C TYR A 164 3.77 7.62 13.26
N LEU A 165 4.66 7.61 12.26
CA LEU A 165 5.08 8.79 11.52
C LEU A 165 3.91 9.49 10.82
N THR A 166 2.99 8.73 10.22
CA THR A 166 1.84 9.31 9.51
C THR A 166 0.91 10.07 10.45
N VAL A 167 0.66 9.53 11.65
CA VAL A 167 -0.17 10.20 12.68
C VAL A 167 0.52 11.47 13.18
N VAL A 168 1.80 11.36 13.56
CA VAL A 168 2.58 12.51 14.02
C VAL A 168 2.68 13.59 12.94
N PHE A 169 2.85 13.19 11.68
CA PHE A 169 2.86 14.11 10.54
C PHE A 169 1.54 14.86 10.41
N ALA A 170 0.42 14.15 10.47
CA ALA A 170 -0.90 14.78 10.37
C ALA A 170 -1.14 15.80 11.49
N ASP A 171 -0.69 15.52 12.71
CA ASP A 171 -0.83 16.42 13.86
C ASP A 171 0.02 17.69 13.72
N TYR A 172 1.29 17.55 13.31
CA TYR A 172 2.15 18.72 13.06
C TYR A 172 1.63 19.58 11.90
N LEU A 173 1.11 18.95 10.85
CA LEU A 173 0.53 19.66 9.71
C LEU A 173 -0.71 20.45 10.15
N ALA A 174 -1.62 19.83 10.90
CA ALA A 174 -2.81 20.49 11.44
C ALA A 174 -2.45 21.65 12.40
N ALA A 175 -1.44 21.48 13.25
CA ALA A 175 -0.95 22.52 14.14
C ALA A 175 -0.29 23.71 13.40
N ARG A 176 0.26 23.49 12.21
CA ARG A 176 0.85 24.55 11.37
C ARG A 176 -0.22 25.26 10.54
N GLU A 177 -1.22 24.55 10.05
CA GLU A 177 -2.38 25.14 9.35
C GLU A 177 -3.21 26.05 10.25
N SER A 178 -3.34 25.73 11.54
CA SER A 178 -4.04 26.61 12.49
C SER A 178 -3.28 27.91 12.77
N ARG A 179 -1.96 27.94 12.55
CA ARG A 179 -1.09 29.11 12.82
C ARG A 179 -0.78 29.93 11.56
N VAL A 180 -0.70 29.29 10.40
CA VAL A 180 -0.36 29.93 9.13
C VAL A 180 -1.60 29.92 8.24
N VAL A 181 -2.19 31.09 8.02
CA VAL A 181 -3.21 31.27 6.97
C VAL A 181 -2.49 31.09 5.62
N LEU A 182 -2.45 29.85 5.14
CA LEU A 182 -1.78 29.43 3.89
C LEU A 182 -2.45 30.10 2.68
N ARG A 183 -2.10 31.36 2.40
CA ARG A 183 -2.61 32.12 1.25
C ARG A 183 -1.76 31.93 -0.02
N ALA A 184 -0.52 31.42 0.07
CA ALA A 184 0.42 31.34 -1.06
C ALA A 184 1.12 29.97 -1.19
N ARG A 185 1.30 29.50 -2.43
CA ARG A 185 1.92 28.19 -2.76
C ARG A 185 3.35 28.02 -2.22
N SER A 186 4.11 29.12 -2.10
CA SER A 186 5.47 29.13 -1.52
C SER A 186 5.48 28.87 -0.01
N THR A 187 4.46 29.36 0.71
CA THR A 187 4.33 29.13 2.17
C THR A 187 3.99 27.67 2.49
N LEU A 188 3.32 26.97 1.58
CA LEU A 188 2.96 25.55 1.74
C LEU A 188 4.19 24.64 1.67
N TRP A 189 5.09 24.85 0.71
CA TRP A 189 6.35 24.10 0.62
C TRP A 189 7.25 24.31 1.82
N ARG A 190 7.33 25.56 2.31
CA ARG A 190 8.11 25.88 3.51
C ARG A 190 7.50 25.24 4.76
N ALA A 191 6.17 25.24 4.88
CA ALA A 191 5.48 24.55 5.97
C ALA A 191 5.72 23.04 5.93
N LEU A 192 5.65 22.41 4.75
CA LEU A 192 5.97 20.99 4.56
C LEU A 192 7.42 20.67 4.93
N ALA A 193 8.38 21.45 4.44
CA ALA A 193 9.80 21.24 4.72
C ALA A 193 10.11 21.32 6.23
N MET A 194 9.54 22.31 6.93
CA MET A 194 9.67 22.42 8.38
C MET A 194 8.99 21.26 9.11
N THR A 195 7.82 20.83 8.64
CA THR A 195 7.11 19.66 9.22
C THR A 195 7.94 18.40 9.09
N ILE A 196 8.55 18.18 7.92
CA ILE A 196 9.45 17.05 7.68
C ILE A 196 10.67 17.12 8.60
N ALA A 197 11.30 18.30 8.74
CA ALA A 197 12.45 18.48 9.62
C ALA A 197 12.13 18.16 11.09
N ASP A 198 11.00 18.65 11.61
CA ASP A 198 10.56 18.36 12.98
C ASP A 198 10.30 16.86 13.20
N ILE A 199 9.75 16.19 12.19
CA ILE A 199 9.44 14.76 12.24
C ILE A 199 10.71 13.94 12.20
N ILE A 200 11.69 14.30 11.37
CA ILE A 200 13.02 13.67 11.39
C ILE A 200 13.63 13.83 12.78
N GLY A 201 13.59 15.03 13.36
CA GLY A 201 14.06 15.26 14.72
C GLY A 201 13.38 14.35 15.75
N LYS A 202 12.03 14.32 15.75
CA LYS A 202 11.26 13.47 16.68
C LYS A 202 11.50 11.98 16.44
N PHE A 203 11.65 11.56 15.19
CA PHE A 203 11.92 10.17 14.83
C PHE A 203 13.28 9.72 15.34
N THR A 204 14.31 10.56 15.27
CA THR A 204 15.64 10.21 15.82
C THR A 204 15.64 10.03 17.34
N VAL A 205 14.76 10.74 18.06
CA VAL A 205 14.59 10.54 19.51
C VAL A 205 13.88 9.21 19.77
N VAL A 206 12.76 8.99 19.11
CA VAL A 206 11.96 7.75 19.25
C VAL A 206 12.76 6.51 18.85
N SER A 207 13.56 6.57 17.79
CA SER A 207 14.38 5.44 17.35
C SER A 207 15.45 5.08 18.39
N ARG A 208 16.09 6.07 19.03
CA ARG A 208 17.05 5.82 20.12
C ARG A 208 16.37 5.18 21.32
N ASP A 209 15.19 5.67 21.70
CA ASP A 209 14.45 5.11 22.83
C ASP A 209 13.96 3.68 22.54
N LEU A 210 13.57 3.41 21.29
CA LEU A 210 13.24 2.05 20.84
C LEU A 210 14.46 1.13 20.91
N VAL A 211 15.63 1.54 20.42
CA VAL A 211 16.84 0.73 20.49
C VAL A 211 17.19 0.41 21.94
N LYS A 212 17.18 1.41 22.85
CA LYS A 212 17.40 1.19 24.29
C LYS A 212 16.39 0.23 24.89
N ALA A 213 15.12 0.33 24.50
CA ALA A 213 14.09 -0.60 24.96
C ALA A 213 14.32 -2.03 24.43
N TYR A 214 14.78 -2.19 23.18
CA TYR A 214 15.15 -3.48 22.61
C TYR A 214 16.38 -4.10 23.30
N GLU A 215 17.41 -3.29 23.58
CA GLU A 215 18.59 -3.69 24.35
C GLU A 215 18.21 -4.13 25.77
N SER A 216 17.34 -3.37 26.46
CA SER A 216 16.85 -3.73 27.80
C SER A 216 16.04 -5.04 27.84
N ARG A 217 15.51 -5.47 26.70
CA ARG A 217 14.73 -6.70 26.55
C ARG A 217 15.56 -7.89 26.04
N CYS A 218 16.88 -7.76 25.92
CA CYS A 218 17.77 -8.85 25.49
C CYS A 218 17.41 -9.44 24.11
N VAL A 219 16.92 -8.64 23.16
CA VAL A 219 16.40 -9.18 21.88
C VAL A 219 17.51 -9.44 20.84
N GLU A 220 18.62 -8.69 20.86
CA GLU A 220 19.70 -8.81 19.87
C GLU A 220 21.12 -9.10 20.44
N ASN A 221 21.41 -8.73 21.69
CA ASN A 221 22.76 -8.85 22.28
C ASN A 221 22.74 -9.56 23.63
N CYS A 222 22.12 -10.74 23.64
CA CYS A 222 22.27 -11.79 24.64
C CYS A 222 22.53 -13.08 23.82
#